data_AF-A0A974WFM4-F1
#
_entry.id   AF-A0A974WFM4-F1
#
_cell.length_a   1.000
_cell.length_b   1.000
_cell.length_c   1.000
_cell.angle_alpha   90.00
_cell.angle_beta   90.00
_cell.angle_gamma   90.00
#
_symmetry.space_group_name_H-M   'P 1'
#
loop_
_entity.id
_entity.type
_entity.pdbx_description
1 polymer ?
#
loop_
_entity_poly.entity_id
_entity_poly.type
_entity_poly.pdbx_seq_one_letter_code
_entity_poly.pdbx_strand_id
1 'polypeptide(L)'
;MFGIVITIGVLLLLFILYTLFRIGTLVNVVKGTDKKIVSTSNKVNAALMLIFMITGFGFMFWYSWAYFDKYTLPVASEHGEITDKLFWVTTAVTGVIFIITNVLLFWFGYKYQYKEGERGKFYPDNTKLELLWTVVPAIVLSVLVFTGLQAWTDITSKASDDAEVIEVMGYQFAWAVRYPGVKDNQLGAYDYKLIDDTQGNPFGIDITDENSYDDFTPLEMHFPVDKEVLLKIRARDVLHSVFLPYQRVKMDAVPGQPTHFKFIANKTTQEMRDEVGDPEFDYFLTCTEICGRGHFSMKLKVVVDTQEDYEKWKAEQQTWLKLNPDLLEQVPAEKRELAKIKAGIEEEKEELEATL
;
A
#
# COMPACT_ATOMS: atom_id res chain seq x y z
N MET A 1 15.64 -41.13 -10.10
CA MET A 1 15.56 -42.28 -9.17
C MET A 1 14.68 -41.96 -7.95
N PHE A 2 14.91 -40.88 -7.21
CA PHE A 2 14.05 -40.46 -6.08
C PHE A 2 12.57 -40.22 -6.45
N GLY A 3 12.28 -39.60 -7.60
CA GLY A 3 10.89 -39.39 -8.04
C GLY A 3 10.08 -40.69 -8.23
N ILE A 4 10.70 -41.76 -8.75
CA ILE A 4 10.03 -43.06 -8.94
C ILE A 4 9.73 -43.72 -7.58
N VAL A 5 10.67 -43.64 -6.63
CA VAL A 5 10.49 -44.19 -5.28
C VAL A 5 9.39 -43.42 -4.53
N ILE A 6 9.34 -42.10 -4.66
CA ILE A 6 8.27 -41.27 -4.07
C ILE A 6 6.92 -41.61 -4.68
N THR A 7 6.83 -41.73 -6.02
CA THR A 7 5.59 -42.10 -6.70
C THR A 7 5.08 -43.48 -6.26
N ILE A 8 5.96 -44.48 -6.20
CA ILE A 8 5.60 -45.82 -5.71
C ILE A 8 5.16 -45.78 -4.24
N GLY A 9 5.86 -44.99 -3.40
CA GLY A 9 5.49 -44.78 -2.00
C GLY A 9 4.10 -44.18 -1.84
N VAL A 10 3.77 -43.14 -2.61
CA VAL A 10 2.44 -42.52 -2.61
C VAL A 10 1.37 -43.51 -3.09
N LEU A 11 1.62 -44.26 -4.16
CA LEU A 11 0.68 -45.25 -4.68
C LEU A 11 0.42 -46.38 -3.67
N LEU A 12 1.46 -46.86 -2.99
CA LEU A 12 1.32 -47.86 -1.92
C LEU A 12 0.54 -47.31 -0.73
N LEU A 13 0.80 -46.06 -0.32
CA LEU A 13 0.05 -45.41 0.75
C LEU A 13 -1.44 -45.30 0.40
N LEU A 14 -1.75 -44.84 -0.82
CA LEU A 14 -3.13 -44.78 -1.33
C LEU A 14 -3.79 -46.15 -1.39
N PHE A 15 -3.06 -47.18 -1.83
CA PHE A 15 -3.56 -48.56 -1.86
C PHE A 15 -3.83 -49.11 -0.45
N ILE A 16 -2.96 -48.84 0.52
CA ILE A 16 -3.16 -49.20 1.93
C ILE A 16 -4.42 -48.51 2.46
N LEU A 17 -4.55 -47.20 2.25
CA LEU A 17 -5.74 -46.43 2.66
C LEU A 17 -7.03 -46.97 2.03
N TYR A 18 -6.99 -47.30 0.74
CA TYR A 18 -8.11 -47.93 0.02
C TYR A 18 -8.47 -49.30 0.63
N THR A 19 -7.48 -50.12 0.93
CA THR A 19 -7.69 -51.47 1.48
C THR A 19 -8.27 -51.39 2.90
N LEU A 20 -7.76 -50.48 3.74
CA LEU A 20 -8.32 -50.19 5.06
C LEU A 20 -9.77 -49.71 4.98
N PHE A 21 -10.08 -48.81 4.03
CA PHE A 21 -11.45 -48.38 3.76
C PHE A 21 -12.35 -49.56 3.37
N ARG A 22 -11.91 -50.42 2.45
CA ARG A 22 -12.65 -51.62 1.99
C ARG A 22 -12.89 -52.62 3.11
N ILE A 23 -11.89 -52.88 3.95
CA ILE A 23 -12.03 -53.74 5.13
C ILE A 23 -13.09 -53.16 6.07
N GLY A 24 -13.04 -51.84 6.33
CA GLY A 24 -14.05 -51.16 7.12
C GLY A 24 -15.46 -51.33 6.55
N THR A 25 -15.62 -51.26 5.21
CA THR A 25 -16.92 -51.45 4.56
C THR A 25 -17.44 -52.88 4.74
N LEU A 26 -16.57 -53.89 4.53
CA LEU A 26 -16.94 -55.30 4.69
C LEU A 26 -17.31 -55.64 6.14
N VAL A 27 -16.55 -55.13 7.12
CA VAL A 27 -16.88 -55.29 8.54
C VAL A 27 -18.23 -54.68 8.88
N ASN A 28 -18.58 -53.53 8.28
CA ASN A 28 -19.88 -52.88 8.51
C ASN A 28 -21.06 -53.71 7.95
N VAL A 29 -20.88 -54.36 6.81
CA VAL A 29 -21.85 -55.29 6.21
C VAL A 29 -22.04 -56.52 7.10
N VAL A 30 -20.94 -57.12 7.57
CA VAL A 30 -21.01 -58.29 8.48
C VAL A 30 -21.69 -57.95 9.80
N LYS A 31 -21.50 -56.72 10.32
CA LYS A 31 -22.15 -56.25 11.55
C LYS A 31 -23.61 -55.81 11.36
N GLY A 32 -24.16 -55.84 10.14
CA GLY A 32 -25.52 -55.37 9.84
C GLY A 32 -25.72 -53.86 10.03
N THR A 33 -24.62 -53.10 10.10
CA THR A 33 -24.62 -51.63 10.29
C THR A 33 -24.77 -50.86 8.98
N ASP A 34 -24.64 -51.55 7.84
CA ASP A 34 -24.92 -51.10 6.48
C ASP A 34 -26.38 -50.67 6.27
N LYS A 35 -27.31 -51.15 7.11
CA LYS A 35 -28.73 -50.76 7.10
C LYS A 35 -29.03 -49.45 7.82
N LYS A 36 -28.07 -48.84 8.51
CA LYS A 36 -28.27 -47.55 9.19
C LYS A 36 -28.23 -46.40 8.19
N ILE A 37 -29.21 -45.50 8.26
CA ILE A 37 -29.33 -44.31 7.41
C ILE A 37 -28.08 -43.41 7.54
N VAL A 38 -27.46 -43.38 8.72
CA VAL A 38 -26.25 -42.60 9.01
C VAL A 38 -25.23 -43.44 9.77
N SER A 39 -23.97 -43.39 9.32
CA SER A 39 -22.86 -44.17 9.90
C SER A 39 -22.15 -43.43 11.04
N THR A 40 -21.22 -44.12 11.71
CA THR A 40 -20.34 -43.53 12.74
C THR A 40 -19.54 -42.31 12.25
N SER A 41 -19.33 -42.18 10.93
CA SER A 41 -18.65 -41.04 10.32
C SER A 41 -19.29 -39.69 10.69
N ASN A 42 -20.60 -39.63 10.91
CA ASN A 42 -21.29 -38.41 11.32
C ASN A 42 -20.78 -37.88 12.66
N LYS A 43 -20.62 -38.77 13.66
CA LYS A 43 -20.10 -38.41 14.99
C LYS A 43 -18.63 -38.04 14.93
N VAL A 44 -17.85 -38.76 14.12
CA VAL A 44 -16.43 -38.48 13.93
C VAL A 44 -16.24 -37.12 13.28
N ASN A 45 -16.93 -36.83 12.17
CA ASN A 45 -16.87 -35.54 11.49
C ASN A 45 -17.33 -34.39 12.39
N ALA A 46 -18.40 -34.58 13.17
CA ALA A 46 -18.86 -33.60 14.14
C ALA A 46 -17.79 -33.26 15.19
N ALA A 47 -17.07 -34.27 15.71
CA ALA A 47 -15.96 -34.05 16.64
C ALA A 47 -14.75 -33.40 15.94
N LEU A 48 -14.42 -33.84 14.73
CA LEU A 48 -13.33 -33.28 13.93
C LEU A 48 -13.56 -31.80 13.59
N MET A 49 -14.81 -31.38 13.38
CA MET A 49 -15.15 -29.96 13.19
C MET A 49 -14.80 -29.11 14.41
N LEU A 50 -15.06 -29.60 15.63
CA LEU A 50 -14.65 -28.90 16.85
C LEU A 50 -13.14 -28.87 17.02
N ILE A 51 -12.47 -29.98 16.74
CA ILE A 51 -11.00 -30.04 16.78
C ILE A 51 -10.43 -29.03 15.79
N PHE A 52 -10.90 -29.05 14.53
CA PHE A 52 -10.48 -28.11 13.49
C PHE A 52 -10.69 -26.66 13.90
N MET A 53 -11.84 -26.32 14.50
CA MET A 53 -12.09 -24.98 15.02
C MET A 53 -11.07 -24.57 16.07
N ILE A 54 -10.85 -25.42 17.09
CA ILE A 54 -9.93 -25.13 18.20
C ILE A 54 -8.49 -25.01 17.69
N THR A 55 -8.04 -25.98 16.88
CA THR A 55 -6.68 -25.96 16.33
C THR A 55 -6.49 -24.84 15.33
N GLY A 56 -7.51 -24.54 14.51
CA GLY A 56 -7.48 -23.49 13.50
C GLY A 56 -7.41 -22.11 14.13
N PHE A 57 -8.25 -21.82 15.13
CA PHE A 57 -8.13 -20.57 15.89
C PHE A 57 -6.84 -20.51 16.69
N GLY A 58 -6.45 -21.61 17.34
CA GLY A 58 -5.17 -21.68 18.07
C GLY A 58 -3.98 -21.34 17.16
N PHE A 59 -3.94 -21.90 15.95
CA PHE A 59 -2.92 -21.61 14.96
C PHE A 59 -3.01 -20.16 14.45
N MET A 60 -4.21 -19.66 14.16
CA MET A 60 -4.43 -18.28 13.73
C MET A 60 -3.89 -17.28 14.77
N PHE A 61 -4.29 -17.41 16.04
CA PHE A 61 -3.83 -16.53 17.11
C PHE A 61 -2.32 -16.66 17.36
N TRP A 62 -1.80 -17.89 17.35
CA TRP A 62 -0.36 -18.12 17.47
C TRP A 62 0.41 -17.45 16.32
N TYR A 63 -0.03 -17.63 15.07
CA TYR A 63 0.62 -17.03 13.91
C TYR A 63 0.57 -15.50 13.97
N SER A 64 -0.61 -14.94 14.25
CA SER A 64 -0.77 -13.49 14.36
C SER A 64 0.06 -12.89 15.50
N TRP A 65 0.25 -13.61 16.61
CA TRP A 65 1.10 -13.16 17.70
C TRP A 65 2.59 -13.30 17.37
N ALA A 66 3.01 -14.46 16.86
CA ALA A 66 4.42 -14.79 16.65
C ALA A 66 5.05 -14.04 15.46
N TYR A 67 4.23 -13.61 14.50
CA TYR A 67 4.69 -12.96 13.27
C TYR A 67 4.13 -11.55 13.08
N PHE A 68 3.52 -10.95 14.11
CA PHE A 68 2.90 -9.62 14.05
C PHE A 68 3.83 -8.61 13.36
N ASP A 69 5.02 -8.44 13.92
CA ASP A 69 6.03 -7.47 13.47
C ASP A 69 6.52 -7.71 12.03
N LYS A 70 6.29 -8.91 11.45
CA LYS A 70 6.69 -9.20 10.06
C LYS A 70 5.70 -8.69 9.02
N TYR A 71 4.44 -8.48 9.40
CA TYR A 71 3.41 -7.99 8.48
C TYR A 71 2.83 -6.64 8.91
N THR A 72 3.27 -6.09 10.04
CA THR A 72 2.93 -4.74 10.50
C THR A 72 4.17 -3.87 10.49
N LEU A 73 4.26 -3.01 9.46
CA LEU A 73 5.36 -2.05 9.37
C LEU A 73 5.12 -0.89 10.35
N PRO A 74 6.16 -0.34 10.99
CA PRO A 74 6.02 0.88 11.76
C PRO A 74 5.50 2.01 10.86
N VAL A 75 4.69 2.89 11.45
CA VAL A 75 4.12 4.05 10.77
C VAL A 75 5.05 5.26 10.92
N ALA A 76 5.14 6.05 9.85
CA ALA A 76 6.02 7.22 9.74
C ALA A 76 5.29 8.44 9.12
N SER A 77 3.98 8.54 9.31
CA SER A 77 3.16 9.69 8.89
C SER A 77 1.93 9.87 9.77
N GLU A 78 1.46 11.11 9.88
CA GLU A 78 0.29 11.45 10.69
C GLU A 78 -1.00 10.79 10.16
N HIS A 79 -1.26 10.88 8.85
CA HIS A 79 -2.44 10.22 8.26
C HIS A 79 -2.31 8.70 8.27
N GLY A 80 -1.08 8.18 8.29
CA GLY A 80 -0.79 6.76 8.43
C GLY A 80 -1.30 6.21 9.75
N GLU A 81 -1.17 6.96 10.85
CA GLU A 81 -1.69 6.55 12.16
C GLU A 81 -3.21 6.42 12.14
N ILE A 82 -3.89 7.35 11.48
CA ILE A 82 -5.35 7.31 11.28
C ILE A 82 -5.72 6.08 10.44
N THR A 83 -4.99 5.83 9.36
CA THR A 83 -5.20 4.69 8.46
C THR A 83 -5.03 3.36 9.20
N ASP A 84 -3.95 3.20 9.96
CA ASP A 84 -3.68 1.99 10.73
C ASP A 84 -4.73 1.80 11.84
N LYS A 85 -5.16 2.87 12.51
CA LYS A 85 -6.27 2.82 13.48
C LYS A 85 -7.56 2.34 12.84
N LEU A 86 -7.94 2.87 11.68
CA LEU A 86 -9.15 2.44 10.95
C LEU A 86 -9.04 0.98 10.51
N PHE A 87 -7.88 0.56 10.03
CA PHE A 87 -7.59 -0.83 9.67
C PHE A 87 -7.77 -1.76 10.87
N TRP A 88 -7.17 -1.44 12.02
CA TRP A 88 -7.24 -2.29 13.21
C TRP A 88 -8.62 -2.28 13.86
N VAL A 89 -9.34 -1.15 13.88
CA VAL A 89 -10.73 -1.11 14.33
C VAL A 89 -11.61 -1.99 13.43
N THR A 90 -11.48 -1.86 12.12
CA THR A 90 -12.22 -2.69 11.15
C THR A 90 -11.87 -4.18 11.31
N THR A 91 -10.60 -4.49 11.50
CA THR A 91 -10.10 -5.85 11.72
C THR A 91 -10.63 -6.44 13.04
N ALA A 92 -10.69 -5.67 14.12
CA ALA A 92 -11.27 -6.11 15.38
C ALA A 92 -12.77 -6.38 15.27
N VAL A 93 -13.52 -5.45 14.65
CA VAL A 93 -14.97 -5.60 14.43
C VAL A 93 -15.27 -6.83 13.56
N THR A 94 -14.63 -6.94 12.41
CA THR A 94 -14.84 -8.08 11.49
C THR A 94 -14.29 -9.39 12.06
N GLY A 95 -13.17 -9.33 12.79
CA GLY A 95 -12.55 -10.47 13.45
C GLY A 95 -13.42 -11.07 14.56
N VAL A 96 -14.06 -10.24 15.39
CA VAL A 96 -15.01 -10.71 16.41
C VAL A 96 -16.20 -11.42 15.75
N ILE A 97 -16.78 -10.83 14.70
CA ILE A 97 -17.88 -11.46 13.96
C ILE A 97 -17.43 -12.75 13.27
N PHE A 98 -16.23 -12.77 12.69
CA PHE A 98 -15.63 -13.96 12.10
C PHE A 98 -15.49 -15.09 13.14
N ILE A 99 -15.00 -14.79 14.35
CA ILE A 99 -14.88 -15.78 15.43
C ILE A 99 -16.26 -16.29 15.82
N ILE A 100 -17.22 -15.40 16.10
CA ILE A 100 -18.59 -15.79 16.52
C ILE A 100 -19.25 -16.67 15.46
N THR A 101 -19.22 -16.25 14.20
CA THR A 101 -19.87 -16.98 13.09
C THR A 101 -19.24 -18.35 12.87
N ASN A 102 -17.92 -18.47 12.93
CA ASN A 102 -17.23 -19.75 12.82
C ASN A 102 -17.48 -20.63 14.05
N VAL A 103 -17.46 -20.09 15.26
CA VAL A 103 -17.82 -20.85 16.48
C VAL A 103 -19.23 -21.40 16.36
N LEU A 104 -20.21 -20.59 15.95
CA LEU A 104 -21.57 -21.03 15.73
C LEU A 104 -21.64 -22.09 14.62
N LEU A 105 -20.95 -21.90 13.50
CA LEU A 105 -20.92 -22.85 12.38
C LEU A 105 -20.44 -24.25 12.85
N PHE A 106 -19.28 -24.32 13.50
CA PHE A 106 -18.72 -25.59 13.96
C PHE A 106 -19.49 -26.16 15.15
N TRP A 107 -19.94 -25.32 16.09
CA TRP A 107 -20.78 -25.76 17.20
C TRP A 107 -22.12 -26.31 16.73
N PHE A 108 -22.75 -25.70 15.71
CA PHE A 108 -24.02 -26.20 15.16
C PHE A 108 -23.80 -27.53 14.44
N GLY A 109 -22.72 -27.66 13.67
CA GLY A 109 -22.32 -28.93 13.06
C GLY A 109 -22.17 -30.05 14.08
N TYR A 110 -21.64 -29.74 15.28
CA TYR A 110 -21.55 -30.70 16.38
C TYR A 110 -22.87 -30.92 17.13
N LYS A 111 -23.57 -29.86 17.53
CA LYS A 111 -24.77 -29.89 18.38
C LYS A 111 -25.96 -30.53 17.69
N TYR A 112 -26.15 -30.19 16.42
CA TYR A 112 -27.28 -30.60 15.59
C TYR A 112 -26.90 -31.71 14.59
N GLN A 113 -25.77 -32.39 14.82
CA GLN A 113 -25.44 -33.62 14.09
C GLN A 113 -26.58 -34.64 14.16
N TYR A 114 -26.72 -35.46 13.13
CA TYR A 114 -27.78 -36.46 13.07
C TYR A 114 -27.77 -37.40 14.29
N LYS A 115 -28.94 -37.61 14.89
CA LYS A 115 -29.20 -38.62 15.90
C LYS A 115 -30.49 -39.36 15.57
N GLU A 116 -30.45 -40.67 15.71
CA GLU A 116 -31.60 -41.53 15.43
C GLU A 116 -32.78 -41.17 16.35
N GLY A 117 -33.96 -40.99 15.78
CA GLY A 117 -35.18 -40.61 16.50
C GLY A 117 -35.33 -39.10 16.79
N GLU A 118 -34.30 -38.28 16.60
CA GLU A 118 -34.43 -36.82 16.71
C GLU A 118 -34.88 -36.22 15.37
N ARG A 119 -35.84 -35.29 15.41
CA ARG A 119 -36.26 -34.50 14.25
C ARG A 119 -35.80 -33.07 14.40
N GLY A 120 -35.38 -32.46 13.29
CA GLY A 120 -35.03 -31.04 13.25
C GLY A 120 -36.21 -30.19 13.70
N LYS A 121 -35.94 -29.19 14.56
CA LYS A 121 -36.95 -28.24 14.98
C LYS A 121 -37.35 -27.37 13.78
N PHE A 122 -38.63 -27.36 13.43
CA PHE A 122 -39.15 -26.44 12.44
C PHE A 122 -39.27 -25.05 13.06
N TYR A 123 -38.47 -24.11 12.57
CA TYR A 123 -38.41 -22.73 13.04
C TYR A 123 -38.10 -21.83 11.83
N PRO A 124 -39.14 -21.38 11.10
CA PRO A 124 -38.96 -20.78 9.77
C PRO A 124 -38.48 -19.32 9.82
N ASP A 125 -38.87 -18.55 10.83
CA ASP A 125 -38.58 -17.12 10.91
C ASP A 125 -38.44 -16.62 12.35
N ASN A 126 -37.77 -15.47 12.48
CA ASN A 126 -37.75 -14.69 13.71
C ASN A 126 -37.50 -13.22 13.38
N THR A 127 -38.58 -12.46 13.24
CA THR A 127 -38.49 -11.03 12.91
C THR A 127 -37.60 -10.23 13.85
N LYS A 128 -37.53 -10.58 15.15
CA LYS A 128 -36.67 -9.87 16.12
C LYS A 128 -35.19 -10.14 15.85
N LEU A 129 -34.84 -11.38 15.52
CA LEU A 129 -33.47 -11.76 15.19
C LEU A 129 -33.05 -11.18 13.83
N GLU A 130 -33.98 -11.21 12.87
CA GLU A 130 -33.82 -10.60 11.55
C GLU A 130 -33.57 -9.09 11.64
N LEU A 131 -34.35 -8.39 12.46
CA LEU A 131 -34.16 -6.97 12.72
C LEU A 131 -32.80 -6.72 13.38
N LEU A 132 -32.40 -7.53 14.36
CA LEU A 132 -31.13 -7.40 15.07
C LEU A 132 -29.92 -7.51 14.12
N TRP A 133 -29.86 -8.57 13.31
CA TRP A 133 -28.73 -8.78 12.38
C TRP A 133 -28.76 -7.87 11.15
N THR A 134 -29.84 -7.10 10.95
CA THR A 134 -29.93 -6.12 9.87
C THR A 134 -29.51 -4.74 10.37
N VAL A 135 -30.08 -4.31 11.50
CA VAL A 135 -29.86 -2.98 12.07
C VAL A 135 -28.45 -2.86 12.66
N VAL A 136 -27.95 -3.86 13.38
CA VAL A 136 -26.62 -3.78 14.02
C VAL A 136 -25.51 -3.64 12.97
N PRO A 137 -25.41 -4.48 11.92
CA PRO A 137 -24.41 -4.27 10.87
C PRO A 137 -24.58 -2.95 10.12
N ALA A 138 -25.82 -2.51 9.86
CA ALA A 138 -26.06 -1.24 9.20
C ALA A 138 -25.49 -0.05 10.00
N ILE A 139 -25.71 -0.01 11.31
CA ILE A 139 -25.17 1.04 12.19
C ILE A 139 -23.64 0.98 12.22
N VAL A 140 -23.07 -0.22 12.45
CA VAL A 140 -21.61 -0.41 12.55
C VAL A 140 -20.92 -0.01 11.24
N LEU A 141 -21.42 -0.47 10.09
CA LEU A 141 -20.87 -0.12 8.79
C LEU A 141 -21.01 1.37 8.51
N SER A 142 -22.12 2.00 8.89
CA SER A 142 -22.30 3.44 8.70
C SER A 142 -21.20 4.24 9.42
N VAL A 143 -20.91 3.90 10.68
CA VAL A 143 -19.84 4.57 11.46
C VAL A 143 -18.47 4.38 10.79
N LEU A 144 -18.15 3.16 10.34
CA LEU A 144 -16.89 2.89 9.65
C LEU A 144 -16.78 3.64 8.31
N VAL A 145 -17.86 3.72 7.54
CA VAL A 145 -17.89 4.42 6.26
C VAL A 145 -17.70 5.93 6.45
N PHE A 146 -18.40 6.55 7.40
CA PHE A 146 -18.26 7.99 7.65
C PHE A 146 -16.86 8.37 8.13
N THR A 147 -16.28 7.58 9.03
CA THR A 147 -14.91 7.82 9.52
C THR A 147 -13.87 7.63 8.41
N GLY A 148 -14.02 6.59 7.58
CA GLY A 148 -13.17 6.38 6.40
C GLY A 148 -13.29 7.50 5.36
N LEU A 149 -14.50 8.00 5.10
CA LEU A 149 -14.73 9.10 4.16
C LEU A 149 -14.11 10.41 4.63
N GLN A 150 -14.16 10.71 5.94
CA GLN A 150 -13.49 11.87 6.52
C GLN A 150 -11.98 11.80 6.32
N ALA A 151 -11.35 10.66 6.63
CA ALA A 151 -9.92 10.46 6.41
C ALA A 151 -9.54 10.60 4.93
N TRP A 152 -10.34 10.02 4.02
CA TRP A 152 -10.11 10.15 2.57
C TRP A 152 -10.23 11.60 2.08
N THR A 153 -11.24 12.32 2.57
CA THR A 153 -11.49 13.71 2.17
C THR A 153 -10.38 14.64 2.66
N ASP A 154 -9.84 14.40 3.85
CA ASP A 154 -8.71 15.16 4.39
C ASP A 154 -7.48 15.03 3.50
N ILE A 155 -7.06 13.80 3.20
CA ILE A 155 -5.90 13.48 2.35
C ILE A 155 -6.04 13.98 0.91
N THR A 156 -7.26 14.06 0.38
CA THR A 156 -7.52 14.51 -1.01
C THR A 156 -7.91 15.98 -1.12
N SER A 157 -8.03 16.68 0.01
CA SER A 157 -8.31 18.12 0.04
C SER A 157 -7.14 18.95 -0.48
N LYS A 158 -7.34 20.27 -0.55
CA LYS A 158 -6.26 21.20 -0.91
C LYS A 158 -5.15 21.12 0.15
N ALA A 159 -3.90 21.06 -0.31
CA ALA A 159 -2.74 21.24 0.55
C ALA A 159 -2.70 22.67 1.11
N SER A 160 -1.98 22.83 2.23
CA SER A 160 -1.64 24.13 2.79
C SER A 160 -0.77 24.93 1.82
N ASP A 161 -0.81 26.26 1.94
CA ASP A 161 -0.06 27.13 1.03
C ASP A 161 1.46 27.07 1.29
N ASP A 162 1.90 26.53 2.43
CA ASP A 162 3.29 26.31 2.83
C ASP A 162 3.79 24.87 2.61
N ALA A 163 2.98 23.99 2.02
CA ALA A 163 3.35 22.60 1.75
C ALA A 163 4.54 22.50 0.78
N GLU A 164 5.46 21.57 1.03
CA GLU A 164 6.55 21.26 0.12
C GLU A 164 6.00 20.55 -1.12
N VAL A 165 6.20 21.11 -2.31
CA VAL A 165 5.66 20.56 -3.55
C VAL A 165 6.70 19.66 -4.21
N ILE A 166 6.31 18.42 -4.52
CA ILE A 166 7.16 17.45 -5.22
C ILE A 166 6.38 16.83 -6.35
N GLU A 167 6.90 16.90 -7.57
CA GLU A 167 6.34 16.19 -8.72
C GLU A 167 6.99 14.81 -8.86
N VAL A 168 6.17 13.77 -8.95
CA VAL A 168 6.58 12.38 -9.11
C VAL A 168 6.09 11.87 -10.45
N MET A 169 7.00 11.33 -11.27
CA MET A 169 6.67 10.75 -12.57
C MET A 169 7.00 9.26 -12.62
N GLY A 170 5.98 8.43 -12.88
CA GLY A 170 6.14 7.00 -13.17
C GLY A 170 6.38 6.75 -14.66
N TYR A 171 7.35 5.88 -14.97
CA TYR A 171 7.60 5.38 -16.32
C TYR A 171 8.23 3.98 -16.26
N GLN A 172 8.18 3.20 -17.35
CA GLN A 172 8.75 1.87 -17.42
C GLN A 172 10.29 1.94 -17.50
N PHE A 173 11.07 1.50 -16.50
CA PHE A 173 10.71 1.01 -15.17
C PHE A 173 11.50 1.75 -14.10
N ALA A 174 11.11 2.99 -13.82
CA ALA A 174 11.71 3.85 -12.83
C ALA A 174 10.75 4.97 -12.39
N TRP A 175 11.19 5.73 -11.40
CA TRP A 175 10.54 6.96 -10.99
C TRP A 175 11.51 8.10 -11.18
N ALA A 176 11.01 9.24 -11.64
CA ALA A 176 11.72 10.50 -11.60
C ALA A 176 11.00 11.43 -10.64
N VAL A 177 11.76 12.32 -10.00
CA VAL A 177 11.20 13.39 -9.17
C VAL A 177 11.69 14.76 -9.66
N ARG A 178 10.81 15.75 -9.56
CA ARG A 178 11.07 17.14 -9.89
C ARG A 178 10.58 18.01 -8.75
N TYR A 179 11.39 19.00 -8.40
CA TYR A 179 11.10 19.94 -7.33
C TYR A 179 11.09 21.34 -7.92
N PRO A 180 10.21 22.23 -7.40
CA PRO A 180 10.37 23.65 -7.64
C PRO A 180 11.65 24.15 -6.98
N GLY A 181 12.24 25.19 -7.54
CA GLY A 181 13.42 25.81 -6.96
C GLY A 181 13.17 26.41 -5.58
N VAL A 182 14.26 26.81 -4.92
CA VAL A 182 14.27 27.30 -3.54
C VAL A 182 13.48 28.60 -3.37
N LYS A 183 13.24 29.37 -4.45
CA LYS A 183 12.77 30.76 -4.36
C LYS A 183 11.25 30.93 -4.34
N ASP A 184 10.48 30.06 -5.00
CA ASP A 184 9.02 30.26 -5.14
C ASP A 184 8.14 29.03 -4.83
N ASN A 185 8.72 27.83 -4.69
CA ASN A 185 7.99 26.58 -4.49
C ASN A 185 6.91 26.31 -5.57
N GLN A 186 7.08 26.88 -6.77
CA GLN A 186 6.18 26.74 -7.91
C GLN A 186 6.86 25.95 -9.04
N LEU A 187 6.27 24.81 -9.37
CA LEU A 187 6.73 24.02 -10.52
C LEU A 187 6.40 24.76 -11.82
N GLY A 188 7.37 24.80 -12.72
CA GLY A 188 7.15 25.27 -14.09
C GLY A 188 6.12 24.44 -14.87
N ALA A 189 5.56 25.06 -15.90
CA ALA A 189 4.66 24.41 -16.85
C ALA A 189 5.31 23.19 -17.52
N TYR A 190 4.46 22.32 -18.05
CA TYR A 190 4.88 21.13 -18.78
C TYR A 190 4.00 20.87 -20.00
N ASP A 191 4.56 20.24 -21.02
CA ASP A 191 3.83 19.67 -22.16
C ASP A 191 4.37 18.25 -22.45
N TYR A 192 3.45 17.29 -22.63
CA TYR A 192 3.82 15.91 -22.94
C TYR A 192 4.62 15.78 -24.25
N LYS A 193 4.48 16.73 -25.18
CA LYS A 193 5.24 16.77 -26.43
C LYS A 193 6.71 17.15 -26.24
N LEU A 194 7.05 17.76 -25.11
CA LEU A 194 8.41 18.15 -24.76
C LEU A 194 9.17 17.03 -24.02
N ILE A 195 8.51 15.89 -23.75
CA ILE A 195 9.16 14.76 -23.11
C ILE A 195 10.22 14.17 -24.05
N ASP A 196 11.47 14.24 -23.62
CA ASP A 196 12.61 13.73 -24.37
C ASP A 196 13.71 13.23 -23.40
N ASP A 197 13.84 11.91 -23.29
CA ASP A 197 14.88 11.28 -22.47
C ASP A 197 16.29 11.55 -22.98
N THR A 198 16.46 11.79 -24.29
CA THR A 198 17.79 12.03 -24.90
C THR A 198 18.34 13.41 -24.53
N GLN A 199 17.45 14.37 -24.25
CA GLN A 199 17.78 15.71 -23.78
C GLN A 199 17.60 15.86 -22.27
N GLY A 200 17.39 14.74 -21.55
CA GLY A 200 17.22 14.77 -20.10
C GLY A 200 15.95 15.48 -19.63
N ASN A 201 14.90 15.56 -20.46
CA ASN A 201 13.59 16.15 -20.12
C ASN A 201 12.49 15.09 -19.92
N PRO A 202 12.58 14.21 -18.90
CA PRO A 202 11.56 13.17 -18.70
C PRO A 202 10.19 13.75 -18.32
N PHE A 203 10.16 14.96 -17.74
CA PHE A 203 8.94 15.62 -17.26
C PHE A 203 8.19 16.44 -18.31
N GLY A 204 8.83 16.70 -19.46
CA GLY A 204 8.31 17.62 -20.47
C GLY A 204 8.27 19.07 -19.98
N ILE A 205 9.29 19.49 -19.22
CA ILE A 205 9.45 20.85 -18.69
C ILE A 205 9.42 21.84 -19.85
N ASP A 206 8.55 22.85 -19.73
CA ASP A 206 8.45 23.95 -20.68
C ASP A 206 9.32 25.12 -20.23
N ILE A 207 10.46 25.31 -20.89
CA ILE A 207 11.43 26.36 -20.57
C ILE A 207 11.00 27.76 -21.05
N THR A 208 9.83 27.90 -21.67
CA THR A 208 9.25 29.22 -21.95
C THR A 208 8.55 29.80 -20.71
N ASP A 209 8.21 28.95 -19.74
CA ASP A 209 7.69 29.35 -18.44
C ASP A 209 8.82 29.72 -17.47
N GLU A 210 8.63 30.83 -16.74
CA GLU A 210 9.64 31.37 -15.82
C GLU A 210 9.75 30.63 -14.50
N ASN A 211 8.73 29.85 -14.15
CA ASN A 211 8.75 28.94 -13.02
C ASN A 211 9.58 27.67 -13.30
N SER A 212 9.92 27.41 -14.58
CA SER A 212 10.76 26.25 -14.94
C SER A 212 12.26 26.48 -14.71
N TYR A 213 12.68 27.73 -14.50
CA TYR A 213 14.11 28.08 -14.49
C TYR A 213 14.85 27.57 -13.26
N ASP A 214 14.16 27.42 -12.14
CA ASP A 214 14.72 27.00 -10.87
C ASP A 214 14.36 25.56 -10.48
N ASP A 215 13.60 24.86 -11.32
CA ASP A 215 13.30 23.45 -11.12
C ASP A 215 14.56 22.58 -11.15
N PHE A 216 14.59 21.53 -10.33
CA PHE A 216 15.67 20.55 -10.32
C PHE A 216 15.13 19.12 -10.21
N THR A 217 15.93 18.14 -10.67
CA THR A 217 15.54 16.74 -10.78
C THR A 217 16.59 15.83 -10.13
N PRO A 218 16.49 15.55 -8.83
CA PRO A 218 17.46 14.73 -8.12
C PRO A 218 17.26 13.23 -8.40
N LEU A 219 18.26 12.42 -8.03
CA LEU A 219 18.22 10.95 -8.17
C LEU A 219 17.58 10.24 -6.97
N GLU A 220 17.40 10.94 -5.85
CA GLU A 220 16.72 10.48 -4.64
C GLU A 220 15.61 11.47 -4.30
N MET A 221 14.54 11.00 -3.66
CA MET A 221 13.46 11.86 -3.21
C MET A 221 13.64 12.22 -1.75
N HIS A 222 13.82 13.49 -1.45
CA HIS A 222 13.91 14.00 -0.09
C HIS A 222 12.64 14.76 0.29
N PHE A 223 12.25 14.71 1.57
CA PHE A 223 11.29 15.64 2.14
C PHE A 223 11.52 15.84 3.64
N PRO A 224 11.18 17.01 4.19
CA PRO A 224 11.37 17.29 5.61
C PRO A 224 10.33 16.58 6.48
N VAL A 225 10.74 16.16 7.68
CA VAL A 225 9.85 15.71 8.75
C VAL A 225 9.00 16.86 9.28
N ASP A 226 7.80 16.57 9.77
CA ASP A 226 6.85 17.50 10.40
C ASP A 226 6.40 18.68 9.52
N LYS A 227 6.57 18.58 8.19
CA LYS A 227 6.05 19.53 7.19
C LYS A 227 5.09 18.82 6.24
N GLU A 228 4.02 19.51 5.82
CA GLU A 228 3.11 18.97 4.81
C GLU A 228 3.83 18.89 3.46
N VAL A 229 3.71 17.75 2.81
CA VAL A 229 4.25 17.47 1.47
C VAL A 229 3.08 17.23 0.53
N LEU A 230 3.08 17.94 -0.60
CA LEU A 230 2.15 17.71 -1.70
C LEU A 230 2.85 16.97 -2.83
N LEU A 231 2.50 15.70 -3.02
CA LEU A 231 2.91 14.94 -4.20
C LEU A 231 1.98 15.27 -5.36
N LYS A 232 2.52 15.82 -6.45
CA LYS A 232 1.86 15.90 -7.75
C LYS A 232 2.30 14.71 -8.58
N ILE A 233 1.38 13.84 -8.94
CA ILE A 233 1.70 12.51 -9.47
C ILE A 233 1.27 12.42 -10.92
N ARG A 234 2.19 12.04 -11.79
CA ARG A 234 1.97 11.80 -13.23
C ARG A 234 2.55 10.46 -13.66
N ALA A 235 2.07 9.96 -14.78
CA ALA A 235 2.68 8.85 -15.48
C ALA A 235 2.87 9.19 -16.96
N ARG A 236 3.99 8.74 -17.53
CA ARG A 236 4.34 9.00 -18.92
C ARG A 236 3.74 7.99 -19.89
N ASP A 237 3.71 6.71 -19.52
CA ASP A 237 3.45 5.61 -20.43
C ASP A 237 2.20 4.80 -20.05
N VAL A 238 2.29 4.00 -19.00
CA VAL A 238 1.22 3.11 -18.51
C VAL A 238 0.82 3.51 -17.09
N LEU A 239 -0.19 2.83 -16.55
CA LEU A 239 -0.53 2.96 -15.14
C LEU A 239 0.64 2.52 -14.26
N HIS A 240 0.97 3.35 -13.28
CA HIS A 240 1.80 3.00 -12.12
C HIS A 240 1.03 3.38 -10.86
N SER A 241 1.57 3.08 -9.69
CA SER A 241 0.97 3.54 -8.43
C SER A 241 2.06 3.85 -7.42
N VAL A 242 2.13 5.12 -7.05
CA VAL A 242 3.08 5.63 -6.05
C VAL A 242 2.73 4.98 -4.73
N PHE A 243 3.70 4.28 -4.14
CA PHE A 243 3.53 3.68 -2.83
C PHE A 243 4.74 3.97 -1.93
N LEU A 244 4.49 4.71 -0.84
CA LEU A 244 5.41 4.89 0.28
C LEU A 244 4.88 4.05 1.44
N PRO A 245 5.41 2.84 1.68
CA PRO A 245 4.80 1.89 2.60
C PRO A 245 4.72 2.44 4.04
N TYR A 246 5.80 3.01 4.55
CA TYR A 246 5.90 3.49 5.94
C TYR A 246 5.03 4.73 6.19
N GLN A 247 4.87 5.58 5.19
CA GLN A 247 4.01 6.76 5.23
C GLN A 247 2.55 6.43 4.86
N ARG A 248 2.20 5.17 4.53
CA ARG A 248 0.84 4.79 4.08
C ARG A 248 0.31 5.67 2.93
N VAL A 249 1.19 6.13 2.06
CA VAL A 249 0.80 6.89 0.86
C VAL A 249 0.63 5.91 -0.27
N LYS A 250 -0.57 5.88 -0.86
CA LYS A 250 -0.84 5.14 -2.10
C LYS A 250 -1.74 5.96 -3.00
N MET A 251 -1.27 6.28 -4.21
CA MET A 251 -2.07 6.95 -5.24
C MET A 251 -1.60 6.54 -6.63
N ASP A 252 -2.55 6.29 -7.52
CA ASP A 252 -2.25 5.86 -8.87
C ASP A 252 -1.67 7.00 -9.70
N ALA A 253 -0.61 6.70 -10.44
CA ALA A 253 -0.03 7.57 -11.45
C ALA A 253 -0.66 7.22 -12.79
N VAL A 254 -1.53 8.09 -13.28
CA VAL A 254 -2.38 7.81 -14.44
C VAL A 254 -1.96 8.67 -15.63
N PRO A 255 -1.61 8.06 -16.79
CA PRO A 255 -1.30 8.83 -17.99
C PRO A 255 -2.47 9.71 -18.41
N GLY A 256 -2.21 11.01 -18.55
CA GLY A 256 -3.23 12.00 -18.95
C GLY A 256 -4.21 12.43 -17.85
N GLN A 257 -4.14 11.86 -16.65
CA GLN A 257 -4.96 12.26 -15.51
C GLN A 257 -4.08 12.43 -14.26
N PRO A 258 -3.44 13.61 -14.10
CA PRO A 258 -2.63 13.88 -12.92
C PRO A 258 -3.44 13.69 -11.63
N THR A 259 -2.81 13.07 -10.65
CA THR A 259 -3.37 12.85 -9.30
C THR A 259 -2.49 13.56 -8.28
N HIS A 260 -2.96 13.67 -7.04
CA HIS A 260 -2.20 14.24 -5.95
C HIS A 260 -2.46 13.53 -4.63
N PHE A 261 -1.52 13.63 -3.71
CA PHE A 261 -1.66 13.13 -2.35
C PHE A 261 -0.87 14.05 -1.42
N LYS A 262 -1.50 14.49 -0.34
CA LYS A 262 -0.82 15.25 0.70
C LYS A 262 -0.63 14.41 1.96
N PHE A 263 0.50 14.60 2.63
CA PHE A 263 0.82 13.91 3.88
C PHE A 263 1.86 14.68 4.69
N ILE A 264 1.98 14.35 5.97
CA ILE A 264 3.04 14.82 6.86
C ILE A 264 3.78 13.58 7.35
N ALA A 265 5.10 13.52 7.09
CA ALA A 265 5.96 12.50 7.67
C ALA A 265 6.34 12.89 9.10
N ASN A 266 6.30 11.95 10.04
CA ASN A 266 6.55 12.24 11.46
C ASN A 266 7.78 11.50 12.02
N LYS A 267 8.58 10.87 11.14
CA LYS A 267 9.85 10.22 11.49
C LYS A 267 10.86 10.39 10.36
N THR A 268 12.02 10.90 10.72
CA THR A 268 13.20 10.96 9.85
C THR A 268 13.67 9.56 9.45
N THR A 269 14.52 9.48 8.41
CA THR A 269 15.17 8.21 8.05
C THR A 269 16.04 7.70 9.20
N GLN A 270 16.71 8.60 9.93
CA GLN A 270 17.58 8.23 11.05
C GLN A 270 16.77 7.67 12.24
N GLU A 271 15.67 8.31 12.62
CA GLU A 271 14.80 7.80 13.69
C GLU A 271 14.23 6.43 13.35
N MET A 272 13.89 6.19 12.08
CA MET A 272 13.41 4.89 11.66
C MET A 272 14.50 3.82 11.68
N ARG A 273 15.73 4.14 11.27
CA ARG A 273 16.90 3.24 11.41
C ARG A 273 17.09 2.80 12.86
N ASP A 274 16.95 3.74 13.79
CA ASP A 274 17.07 3.49 15.23
C ASP A 274 15.90 2.64 15.76
N GLU A 275 14.65 2.90 15.32
CA GLU A 275 13.46 2.15 15.72
C GLU A 275 13.49 0.70 15.25
N VAL A 276 13.89 0.45 14.00
CA VAL A 276 13.95 -0.91 13.43
C VAL A 276 15.26 -1.64 13.74
N GLY A 277 16.26 -0.92 14.26
CA GLY A 277 17.58 -1.46 14.58
C GLY A 277 18.40 -1.87 13.35
N ASP A 278 18.21 -1.19 12.22
CA ASP A 278 18.92 -1.44 10.97
C ASP A 278 19.54 -0.13 10.45
N PRO A 279 20.86 0.06 10.57
CA PRO A 279 21.52 1.29 10.12
C PRO A 279 21.52 1.45 8.59
N GLU A 280 21.30 0.37 7.83
CA GLU A 280 21.21 0.38 6.37
C GLU A 280 19.77 0.57 5.87
N PHE A 281 18.82 0.80 6.79
CA PHE A 281 17.44 1.04 6.41
C PHE A 281 17.32 2.32 5.58
N ASP A 282 16.57 2.23 4.48
CA ASP A 282 16.15 3.36 3.68
C ASP A 282 14.65 3.24 3.41
N TYR A 283 13.97 4.38 3.34
CA TYR A 283 12.64 4.42 2.77
C TYR A 283 12.73 4.27 1.25
N PHE A 284 11.68 3.69 0.67
CA PHE A 284 11.57 3.54 -0.78
C PHE A 284 10.17 3.90 -1.25
N LEU A 285 10.13 4.67 -2.34
CA LEU A 285 8.97 4.77 -3.20
C LEU A 285 8.98 3.55 -4.12
N THR A 286 7.88 2.81 -4.12
CA THR A 286 7.72 1.57 -4.89
C THR A 286 6.47 1.63 -5.76
N CYS A 287 6.42 0.78 -6.79
CA CYS A 287 5.23 0.66 -7.64
C CYS A 287 4.29 -0.42 -7.12
N THR A 288 2.98 -0.12 -7.07
CA THR A 288 1.95 -1.09 -6.67
C THR A 288 0.82 -1.27 -7.68
N GLU A 289 1.07 -0.91 -8.95
CA GLU A 289 0.19 -1.22 -10.09
C GLU A 289 1.00 -1.92 -11.17
N ILE A 290 0.49 -3.02 -11.74
CA ILE A 290 1.26 -3.85 -12.66
C ILE A 290 1.52 -3.07 -13.95
N CYS A 291 2.76 -2.60 -14.10
CA CYS A 291 3.18 -1.75 -15.21
C CYS A 291 4.06 -2.47 -16.23
N GLY A 292 4.26 -3.80 -16.13
CA GLY A 292 5.04 -4.59 -17.09
C GLY A 292 6.16 -5.43 -16.47
N ARG A 293 7.11 -5.90 -17.30
CA ARG A 293 8.13 -6.90 -16.90
C ARG A 293 9.08 -6.42 -15.79
N GLY A 294 9.41 -5.13 -15.74
CA GLY A 294 10.25 -4.53 -14.71
C GLY A 294 9.49 -3.97 -13.52
N HIS A 295 8.20 -4.30 -13.35
CA HIS A 295 7.37 -3.76 -12.28
C HIS A 295 7.99 -3.95 -10.88
N PHE A 296 8.61 -5.11 -10.63
CA PHE A 296 9.22 -5.42 -9.33
C PHE A 296 10.50 -4.63 -9.03
N SER A 297 11.16 -4.04 -10.04
CA SER A 297 12.48 -3.41 -9.89
C SER A 297 12.43 -1.88 -9.77
N MET A 298 11.28 -1.25 -9.98
CA MET A 298 11.16 0.21 -10.03
C MET A 298 10.97 0.84 -8.65
N LYS A 299 12.07 0.96 -7.91
CA LYS A 299 12.12 1.69 -6.63
C LYS A 299 12.94 2.97 -6.76
N LEU A 300 12.55 3.99 -6.00
CA LEU A 300 13.31 5.22 -5.80
C LEU A 300 13.62 5.37 -4.33
N LYS A 301 14.86 5.66 -3.98
CA LYS A 301 15.28 5.88 -2.59
C LYS A 301 14.65 7.17 -2.07
N VAL A 302 14.19 7.11 -0.83
CA VAL A 302 13.53 8.21 -0.14
C VAL A 302 14.29 8.53 1.15
N VAL A 303 14.53 9.80 1.38
CA VAL A 303 15.17 10.30 2.60
C VAL A 303 14.22 11.29 3.28
N VAL A 304 13.96 11.08 4.56
CA VAL A 304 13.19 12.01 5.39
C VAL A 304 14.17 12.73 6.30
N ASP A 305 14.33 14.01 6.05
CA ASP A 305 15.36 14.85 6.66
C ASP A 305 14.80 15.70 7.79
N THR A 306 15.70 16.22 8.63
CA THR A 306 15.36 17.40 9.44
C THR A 306 15.14 18.61 8.51
N GLN A 307 14.44 19.64 8.97
CA GLN A 307 14.26 20.84 8.14
C GLN A 307 15.62 21.46 7.74
N GLU A 308 16.60 21.50 8.65
CA GLU A 308 17.93 22.04 8.37
C GLU A 308 18.67 21.23 7.31
N ASP A 309 18.68 19.90 7.44
CA ASP A 309 19.34 19.01 6.48
C ASP A 309 18.65 19.04 5.11
N TYR A 310 17.31 19.13 5.09
CA TYR A 310 16.54 19.25 3.85
C TYR A 310 16.88 20.54 3.09
N GLU A 311 16.88 21.69 3.77
CA GLU A 311 17.21 22.97 3.12
C GLU A 311 18.66 22.99 2.63
N LYS A 312 19.59 22.40 3.39
CA LYS A 312 20.98 22.24 2.95
C LYS A 312 21.08 21.37 1.70
N TRP A 313 20.43 20.20 1.72
CA TRP A 313 20.39 19.29 0.56
C TRP A 313 19.79 19.99 -0.67
N LYS A 314 18.70 20.76 -0.48
CA LYS A 314 18.02 21.48 -1.55
C LYS A 314 18.92 22.56 -2.16
N ALA A 315 19.68 23.29 -1.35
CA ALA A 315 20.63 24.31 -1.79
C ALA A 315 21.83 23.74 -2.57
N GLU A 316 22.19 22.47 -2.35
CA GLU A 316 23.26 21.77 -3.08
C GLU A 316 22.82 21.31 -4.49
N GLN A 317 21.51 21.30 -4.78
CA GLN A 317 20.98 20.83 -6.06
C GLN A 317 21.26 21.82 -7.19
N GLN A 318 21.56 21.29 -8.37
CA GLN A 318 21.68 22.08 -9.58
C GLN A 318 20.36 22.06 -10.34
N THR A 319 19.93 23.24 -10.77
CA THR A 319 18.72 23.40 -11.57
C THR A 319 18.87 22.68 -12.91
N TRP A 320 17.76 22.20 -13.45
CA TRP A 320 17.72 21.48 -14.72
C TRP A 320 18.24 22.35 -15.87
N LEU A 321 17.89 23.64 -15.88
CA LEU A 321 18.38 24.60 -16.86
C LEU A 321 19.90 24.82 -16.77
N LYS A 322 20.47 24.85 -15.55
CA LYS A 322 21.93 24.96 -15.34
C LYS A 322 22.68 23.72 -15.85
N LEU A 323 22.08 22.54 -15.71
CA LEU A 323 22.64 21.30 -16.24
C LEU A 323 22.55 21.20 -17.77
N ASN A 324 21.64 21.95 -18.40
CA ASN A 324 21.36 21.91 -19.83
C ASN A 324 21.42 23.31 -20.45
N PRO A 325 22.60 23.97 -20.49
CA PRO A 325 22.73 25.37 -20.89
C PRO A 325 22.30 25.64 -22.33
N ASP A 326 22.36 24.64 -23.23
CA ASP A 326 21.91 24.75 -24.62
C ASP A 326 20.41 25.12 -24.73
N LEU A 327 19.62 24.81 -23.69
CA LEU A 327 18.20 25.16 -23.62
C LEU A 327 17.95 26.65 -23.41
N LEU A 328 18.96 27.43 -22.99
CA LEU A 328 18.85 28.89 -22.90
C LEU A 328 18.54 29.55 -24.25
N GLU A 329 18.90 28.90 -25.37
CA GLU A 329 18.55 29.40 -26.70
C GLU A 329 17.04 29.37 -26.94
N GLN A 330 16.35 28.40 -26.34
CA GLN A 330 14.90 28.20 -26.43
C GLN A 330 14.12 29.11 -25.47
N VAL A 331 14.79 29.67 -24.46
CA VAL A 331 14.22 30.70 -23.59
C VAL A 331 13.96 31.98 -24.38
N PRO A 332 12.76 32.60 -24.25
CA PRO A 332 12.47 33.89 -24.88
C PRO A 332 13.55 34.93 -24.57
N ALA A 333 13.97 35.71 -25.56
CA ALA A 333 15.14 36.58 -25.45
C ALA A 333 15.04 37.57 -24.29
N GLU A 334 13.85 38.07 -24.03
CA GLU A 334 13.50 38.98 -22.93
C GLU A 334 13.56 38.34 -21.54
N LYS A 335 13.51 37.00 -21.45
CA LYS A 335 13.56 36.25 -20.19
C LYS A 335 14.91 35.59 -19.92
N ARG A 336 15.86 35.60 -20.87
CA ARG A 336 17.15 34.88 -20.73
C ARG A 336 17.97 35.30 -19.52
N GLU A 337 18.02 36.60 -19.22
CA GLU A 337 18.75 37.11 -18.06
C GLU A 337 18.08 36.65 -16.76
N LEU A 338 16.75 36.71 -16.68
CA LEU A 338 15.99 36.16 -15.55
C LEU A 338 16.24 34.65 -15.40
N ALA A 339 16.25 33.92 -16.50
CA ALA A 339 16.50 32.48 -16.52
C ALA A 339 17.88 32.11 -15.98
N LYS A 340 18.93 32.85 -16.38
CA LYS A 340 20.28 32.66 -15.85
C LYS A 340 20.36 32.90 -14.33
N ILE A 341 19.68 33.94 -13.84
CA ILE A 341 19.65 34.29 -12.41
C ILE A 341 18.88 33.22 -11.62
N LYS A 342 17.66 32.86 -12.03
CA LYS A 342 16.84 31.84 -11.37
C LYS A 342 17.50 30.46 -11.39
N ALA A 343 18.13 30.09 -12.51
CA ALA A 343 18.84 28.82 -12.64
C ALA A 343 20.17 28.78 -11.88
N GLY A 344 20.69 29.91 -11.40
CA GLY A 344 22.00 30.02 -10.76
C GLY A 344 23.17 29.77 -11.72
N ILE A 345 23.02 30.16 -12.99
CA ILE A 345 24.05 30.07 -14.04
C ILE A 345 25.03 31.25 -13.94
N GLU A 346 24.51 32.42 -13.59
CA GLU A 346 25.31 33.58 -13.18
C GLU A 346 25.06 33.82 -11.68
N GLU A 347 26.10 34.15 -10.92
CA GLU A 347 25.93 34.59 -9.53
C GLU A 347 25.08 35.87 -9.54
N GLU A 348 24.16 36.01 -8.57
CA GLU A 348 23.51 37.30 -8.30
C GLU A 348 24.63 38.33 -8.17
N LYS A 349 24.73 39.26 -9.12
CA LYS A 349 25.54 40.45 -8.90
C LYS A 349 24.93 41.13 -7.68
N GLU A 350 25.58 41.03 -6.53
CA GLU A 350 25.52 42.05 -5.49
C GLU A 350 25.91 43.37 -6.15
N GLU A 351 24.94 44.04 -6.78
CA GLU A 351 24.92 45.44 -7.24
C GLU A 351 23.79 45.60 -8.28
N LEU A 352 22.55 45.60 -7.78
CA LEU A 352 21.58 46.62 -8.20
C LEU A 352 21.68 47.76 -7.17
N GLU A 353 22.88 48.30 -6.99
CA GLU A 353 23.04 49.60 -6.36
C GLU A 353 22.42 50.66 -7.27
N ALA A 354 21.45 51.38 -6.71
CA ALA A 354 21.37 52.82 -6.84
C ALA A 354 21.60 53.41 -8.25
N THR A 355 20.67 53.22 -9.19
CA THR A 355 20.22 54.28 -10.13
C THR A 355 19.16 53.75 -11.11
N LEU A 356 17.88 54.05 -10.84
CA LEU A 356 17.04 54.94 -11.65
C LEU A 356 15.72 55.24 -10.92
#